data_AF-A0A1Z4RN39-F1
#
_entry.id   AF-A0A1Z4RN39-F1
#
_cell.length_a   1.000
_cell.length_b   1.000
_cell.length_c   1.000
_cell.angle_alpha   90.00
_cell.angle_beta   90.00
_cell.angle_gamma   90.00
#
_symmetry.space_group_name_H-M   'P 1'
#
loop_
_entity.id
_entity.type
_entity.pdbx_description
1 polymer ?
#
loop_
_entity_poly.entity_id
_entity_poly.type
_entity_poly.pdbx_seq_one_letter_code
_entity_poly.pdbx_strand_id
1 'polypeptide(L)'
;MGIVFDSSTGFKLPNGANRSPDAAWIHLVKWDALTKIQKQRFLPLCPDFAIQLLSPSDNLVKIQQKMQEYLDIGKVLGWLINCQNQQVEIYRQQKKVEVMDYPQSLSGENILPQFIW
;
A
#
# COMPACT_ATOMS: atom_id res chain seq x y z
N MET A 1 10.29 12.65 5.46
CA MET A 1 10.53 12.04 4.13
C MET A 1 10.87 10.56 4.32
N GLY A 2 10.70 9.72 3.30
CA GLY A 2 10.77 8.25 3.41
C GLY A 2 11.24 7.61 2.11
N ILE A 3 11.14 6.28 2.01
CA ILE A 3 11.61 5.51 0.85
C ILE A 3 10.41 5.00 0.05
N VAL A 4 10.44 5.23 -1.26
CA VAL A 4 9.49 4.68 -2.24
C VAL A 4 10.05 3.40 -2.84
N PHE A 5 9.19 2.42 -3.05
CA PHE A 5 9.49 1.13 -3.65
C PHE A 5 8.57 0.85 -4.83
N ASP A 6 9.11 0.18 -5.85
CA ASP A 6 8.37 -0.30 -7.01
C ASP A 6 7.79 -1.72 -6.78
N SER A 7 7.16 -2.26 -7.81
CA SER A 7 6.47 -3.55 -7.78
C SER A 7 7.37 -4.77 -7.57
N SER A 8 8.69 -4.61 -7.65
CA SER A 8 9.66 -5.68 -7.41
C SER A 8 10.00 -5.87 -5.93
N THR A 9 9.65 -4.91 -5.07
CA THR A 9 9.98 -4.95 -3.65
C THR A 9 8.98 -5.78 -2.85
N GLY A 10 9.45 -6.91 -2.32
CA GLY A 10 8.68 -7.74 -1.42
C GLY A 10 8.71 -7.25 0.04
N PHE A 11 7.58 -7.38 0.71
CA PHE A 11 7.36 -7.19 2.14
C PHE A 11 6.94 -8.51 2.77
N LYS A 12 7.60 -8.89 3.86
CA LYS A 12 7.21 -10.01 4.71
C LYS A 12 6.41 -9.47 5.89
N LEU A 13 5.09 -9.62 5.81
CA LEU A 13 4.15 -9.11 6.79
C LEU A 13 4.23 -9.90 8.11
N PRO A 14 3.83 -9.29 9.25
CA PRO A 14 3.81 -9.96 10.56
C PRO A 14 3.01 -11.26 10.63
N ASN A 15 1.97 -11.42 9.81
CA ASN A 15 1.21 -12.67 9.70
C ASN A 15 1.92 -13.78 8.88
N GLY A 16 3.15 -13.52 8.41
CA GLY A 16 3.94 -14.43 7.59
C GLY A 16 3.69 -14.32 6.09
N ALA A 17 2.71 -13.53 5.65
CA ALA A 17 2.44 -13.34 4.23
C ALA A 17 3.55 -12.55 3.53
N ASN A 18 3.84 -12.94 2.30
CA ASN A 18 4.71 -12.20 1.40
C ASN A 18 3.86 -11.39 0.42
N ARG A 19 4.11 -10.09 0.31
CA ARG A 19 3.38 -9.19 -0.57
C ARG A 19 4.32 -8.25 -1.32
N SER A 20 3.94 -7.91 -2.55
CA SER A 20 4.66 -6.97 -3.42
C SER A 20 3.61 -6.04 -4.03
N PRO A 21 3.27 -4.92 -3.38
CA PRO A 21 2.34 -3.94 -3.95
C PRO A 21 2.96 -3.28 -5.17
N ASP A 22 2.15 -2.68 -6.05
CA ASP A 22 2.65 -2.03 -7.28
C ASP A 22 3.50 -0.80 -6.99
N ALA A 23 3.18 -0.09 -5.90
CA ALA A 23 4.07 0.87 -5.28
C ALA A 23 3.89 0.82 -3.76
N ALA A 24 4.97 1.07 -3.02
CA ALA A 24 4.91 1.20 -1.58
C ALA A 24 5.77 2.36 -1.11
N TRP A 25 5.45 2.84 0.09
CA TRP A 25 6.27 3.80 0.79
C TRP A 25 6.36 3.46 2.27
N ILE A 26 7.54 3.74 2.85
CA ILE A 26 7.76 3.66 4.29
C ILE A 26 8.43 4.91 4.81
N HIS A 27 8.13 5.25 6.07
CA HIS A 27 8.84 6.28 6.80
C HIS A 27 10.35 5.97 6.90
N LEU A 28 11.19 6.99 6.76
CA LEU A 28 12.65 6.83 6.82
C LEU A 28 13.12 6.18 8.14
N VAL A 29 12.44 6.45 9.25
CA VAL A 29 12.73 5.82 10.55
C VAL A 29 12.61 4.29 10.48
N LYS A 30 11.60 3.76 9.76
CA LYS A 30 11.47 2.30 9.54
C LYS A 30 12.60 1.78 8.67
N TRP A 31 12.98 2.52 7.62
CA TRP A 31 14.08 2.14 6.75
C TRP A 31 15.42 2.09 7.48
N ASP A 32 15.71 3.09 8.30
CA ASP A 32 16.99 3.19 9.01
C ASP A 32 17.11 2.17 10.15
N ALA A 33 15.98 1.70 10.70
CA ALA A 33 15.95 0.60 11.66
C ALA A 33 16.28 -0.77 11.04
N LEU A 34 16.24 -0.91 9.70
CA LEU A 34 16.57 -2.17 9.03
C LEU A 34 18.08 -2.37 8.92
N THR A 35 18.52 -3.59 9.22
CA THR A 35 19.89 -4.04 8.96
C THR A 35 20.17 -4.15 7.45
N LYS A 36 21.45 -4.10 7.06
CA LYS A 36 21.86 -4.29 5.66
C LYS A 36 21.32 -5.59 5.05
N ILE A 37 21.27 -6.68 5.83
CA ILE A 37 20.77 -7.99 5.37
C ILE A 37 19.26 -7.94 5.14
N GLN A 38 18.50 -7.26 6.02
CA GLN A 38 17.05 -7.11 5.85
C GLN A 38 16.71 -6.28 4.61
N LYS A 39 17.51 -5.26 4.28
CA LYS A 39 17.34 -4.42 3.08
C LYS A 39 17.59 -5.17 1.75
N GLN A 40 18.20 -6.36 1.80
CA GLN A 40 18.52 -7.19 0.61
C GLN A 40 17.53 -8.36 0.41
N ARG A 41 16.49 -8.44 1.24
CA ARG A 41 15.47 -9.50 1.20
C ARG A 41 14.09 -8.85 1.26
N PHE A 42 13.05 -9.68 1.37
CA PHE A 42 11.70 -9.17 1.63
C PHE A 42 11.72 -8.42 2.96
N LEU A 43 11.33 -7.15 2.94
CA LEU A 43 11.43 -6.26 4.08
C LEU A 43 10.52 -6.78 5.20
N PRO A 44 11.02 -7.06 6.41
CA PRO A 44 10.25 -7.71 7.48
C PRO A 44 9.35 -6.71 8.21
N LEU A 45 8.52 -5.99 7.47
CA LEU A 45 7.61 -4.96 7.96
C LEU A 45 6.41 -4.81 7.03
N CYS A 46 5.37 -4.16 7.54
CA CYS A 46 4.25 -3.67 6.72
C CYS A 46 4.57 -2.26 6.20
N PRO A 47 4.33 -1.95 4.92
CA PRO A 47 4.50 -0.60 4.39
C PRO A 47 3.60 0.41 5.12
N ASP A 48 3.93 1.69 5.09
CA ASP A 48 3.06 2.74 5.65
C ASP A 48 1.99 3.17 4.63
N PHE A 49 2.34 3.12 3.35
CA PHE A 49 1.44 3.40 2.23
C PHE A 49 1.66 2.36 1.13
N ALA A 50 0.57 1.87 0.53
CA ALA A 50 0.62 0.88 -0.54
C ALA A 50 -0.40 1.20 -1.63
N ILE A 51 0.02 1.05 -2.89
CA ILE A 51 -0.85 1.14 -4.06
C ILE A 51 -0.92 -0.24 -4.71
N GLN A 52 -2.14 -0.64 -5.09
CA GLN A 52 -2.38 -1.76 -5.96
C GLN A 52 -3.18 -1.29 -7.18
N LEU A 53 -2.70 -1.64 -8.37
CA LEU A 53 -3.39 -1.46 -9.63
C LEU A 53 -4.19 -2.72 -9.93
N LEU A 54 -5.48 -2.56 -10.24
CA LEU A 54 -6.30 -3.67 -10.71
C LEU A 54 -5.99 -3.93 -12.19
N SER A 55 -5.34 -5.05 -12.49
CA SER A 55 -5.14 -5.48 -13.88
C SER A 55 -6.41 -6.12 -14.45
N PRO A 56 -6.59 -6.15 -15.78
CA PRO A 56 -7.75 -6.77 -16.40
C PRO A 56 -7.95 -8.26 -16.08
N SER A 57 -6.88 -8.97 -15.72
CA SER A 57 -6.89 -10.38 -15.35
C SER A 57 -7.09 -10.63 -13.85
N ASP A 58 -7.06 -9.58 -13.03
CA ASP A 58 -7.18 -9.72 -11.59
C ASP A 58 -8.61 -10.01 -11.15
N ASN A 59 -8.72 -10.75 -10.05
CA ASN A 59 -9.98 -10.91 -9.35
C ASN A 59 -10.10 -9.80 -8.29
N LEU A 60 -11.08 -8.91 -8.46
CA LEU A 60 -11.30 -7.76 -7.58
C LEU A 60 -11.39 -8.18 -6.10
N VAL A 61 -12.19 -9.19 -5.78
CA VAL A 61 -12.39 -9.66 -4.40
C VAL A 61 -11.06 -10.12 -3.78
N LYS A 62 -10.21 -10.83 -4.54
CA LYS A 62 -8.89 -11.23 -4.06
C LYS A 62 -7.98 -10.03 -3.79
N ILE A 63 -8.06 -8.98 -4.59
CA ILE A 63 -7.26 -7.77 -4.38
C ILE A 63 -7.78 -6.99 -3.16
N GLN A 64 -9.09 -6.82 -3.03
CA GLN A 64 -9.70 -6.19 -1.85
C GLN A 64 -9.34 -6.94 -0.56
N GLN A 65 -9.29 -8.28 -0.59
CA GLN A 65 -8.81 -9.09 0.54
C GLN A 65 -7.35 -8.79 0.90
N LYS A 66 -6.47 -8.59 -0.10
CA LYS A 66 -5.07 -8.16 0.16
C LYS A 66 -5.02 -6.77 0.77
N MET A 67 -5.85 -5.84 0.30
CA MET A 67 -5.92 -4.49 0.87
C MET A 67 -6.40 -4.51 2.33
N GLN A 68 -7.39 -5.35 2.63
CA GLN A 68 -7.87 -5.56 4.00
C GLN A 68 -6.80 -6.20 4.89
N GLU A 69 -6.04 -7.17 4.37
CA GLU A 69 -4.92 -7.78 5.11
C GLU A 69 -3.88 -6.76 5.56
N TYR A 70 -3.53 -5.78 4.71
CA TYR A 70 -2.63 -4.69 5.11
C TYR A 70 -3.21 -3.87 6.27
N LEU A 71 -4.51 -3.55 6.24
CA LEU A 71 -5.20 -2.82 7.31
C LEU A 71 -5.28 -3.60 8.63
N ASP A 72 -5.46 -4.91 8.56
CA ASP A 72 -5.63 -5.76 9.74
C ASP A 72 -4.32 -5.90 10.53
N ILE A 73 -3.19 -5.86 9.84
CA ILE A 73 -1.87 -6.14 10.40
C ILE A 73 -1.07 -4.85 10.67
N GLY A 74 -1.43 -3.73 10.04
CA GLY A 74 -0.65 -2.50 10.11
C GLY A 74 -1.49 -1.23 9.97
N LYS A 75 -0.81 -0.09 10.20
CA LYS A 75 -1.37 1.23 9.94
C LYS A 75 -1.04 1.65 8.51
N VAL A 76 -1.76 1.09 7.55
CA VAL A 76 -1.53 1.34 6.12
C VAL A 76 -2.59 2.29 5.58
N LEU A 77 -2.16 3.32 4.85
CA LEU A 77 -3.03 3.97 3.87
C LEU A 77 -2.91 3.17 2.57
N GLY A 78 -4.01 2.63 2.07
CA GLY A 78 -4.02 1.80 0.88
C GLY A 78 -4.85 2.39 -0.24
N TRP A 79 -4.34 2.43 -1.47
CA TRP A 79 -5.12 2.76 -2.66
C TRP A 79 -5.23 1.54 -3.57
N LEU A 80 -6.45 1.14 -3.91
CA LEU A 80 -6.72 0.21 -4.99
C LEU A 80 -7.27 1.00 -6.17
N ILE A 81 -6.49 1.06 -7.25
CA ILE A 81 -6.82 1.84 -8.44
C ILE A 81 -7.35 0.89 -9.52
N ASN A 82 -8.61 1.07 -9.87
CA ASN A 82 -9.24 0.43 -11.01
C ASN A 82 -9.22 1.38 -12.21
N CYS A 83 -8.18 1.24 -13.05
CA CYS A 83 -8.01 2.10 -14.22
C CYS A 83 -9.13 1.92 -15.27
N GLN A 84 -9.74 0.73 -15.37
CA GLN A 84 -10.80 0.46 -16.35
C GLN A 84 -12.08 1.21 -16.00
N ASN A 85 -12.45 1.22 -14.72
CA ASN A 85 -13.65 1.90 -14.24
C ASN A 85 -13.36 3.32 -13.73
N GLN A 86 -12.10 3.78 -13.82
CA GLN A 86 -11.64 5.07 -13.32
C GLN A 86 -12.03 5.29 -11.85
N GLN A 87 -11.90 4.24 -11.04
CA GLN A 87 -12.33 4.22 -9.65
C GLN A 87 -11.14 3.99 -8.74
N VAL A 88 -11.13 4.64 -7.57
CA VAL A 88 -10.14 4.39 -6.54
C VAL A 88 -10.84 4.06 -5.23
N GLU A 89 -10.44 2.94 -4.64
CA GLU A 89 -10.82 2.57 -3.28
C GLU A 89 -9.72 2.97 -2.30
N ILE A 90 -10.10 3.68 -1.23
CA ILE A 90 -9.19 4.19 -0.20
C ILE A 90 -9.42 3.43 1.10
N TYR A 91 -8.36 2.74 1.53
CA TYR A 91 -8.30 1.89 2.69
C TYR A 91 -7.60 2.63 3.83
N ARG A 92 -8.27 2.74 4.98
CA ARG A 92 -7.75 3.43 6.17
C ARG A 92 -8.10 2.66 7.42
N GLN A 93 -7.22 2.75 8.41
CA GLN A 93 -7.46 2.10 9.69
C GLN A 93 -8.73 2.63 10.36
N GLN A 94 -9.58 1.72 10.84
CA GLN A 94 -10.83 2.02 11.57
C GLN A 94 -11.86 2.85 10.80
N LYS A 95 -11.73 2.98 9.47
CA LYS A 95 -12.73 3.62 8.61
C LYS A 95 -13.27 2.60 7.61
N LYS A 96 -14.50 2.83 7.15
CA LYS A 96 -15.03 2.09 6.00
C LYS A 96 -14.22 2.46 4.76
N VAL A 97 -14.10 1.50 3.85
CA VAL A 97 -13.50 1.74 2.52
C VAL A 97 -14.28 2.86 1.84
N GLU A 98 -13.57 3.89 1.43
CA GLU A 98 -14.13 4.97 0.62
C GLU A 98 -13.90 4.65 -0.85
N VAL A 99 -14.92 4.83 -1.67
CA VAL A 99 -14.84 4.60 -3.11
C VAL A 99 -15.06 5.93 -3.80
N MET A 100 -14.09 6.32 -4.63
CA MET A 100 -14.15 7.55 -5.41
C MET A 100 -14.23 7.20 -6.89
N ASP A 101 -15.27 7.68 -7.55
CA ASP A 101 -15.42 7.60 -9.00
C ASP A 101 -14.79 8.84 -9.65
N TYR A 102 -13.88 8.60 -10.61
CA TYR A 102 -13.18 9.63 -11.38
C TYR A 102 -12.58 10.77 -10.51
N PRO A 103 -11.76 10.45 -9.49
CA PRO A 103 -11.15 11.49 -8.67
C PRO A 103 -10.21 12.37 -9.48
N GLN A 104 -10.33 13.70 -9.34
CA GLN A 104 -9.39 14.66 -9.92
C GLN A 104 -8.07 14.75 -9.14
N SER A 105 -8.08 14.32 -7.89
CA SER A 105 -6.91 14.29 -7.02
C SER A 105 -7.13 13.36 -5.83
N LEU A 106 -6.05 12.81 -5.29
CA LEU A 106 -6.01 11.94 -4.12
C LEU A 106 -4.96 12.42 -3.11
N SER A 107 -5.37 12.54 -1.85
CA SER A 107 -4.50 13.00 -0.77
C SER A 107 -3.80 11.83 -0.08
N GLY A 108 -2.50 11.96 0.14
CA GLY A 108 -1.72 11.07 1.02
C GLY A 108 -2.03 11.21 2.52
N GLU A 109 -2.94 12.11 2.89
CA GLU A 109 -3.43 12.34 4.25
C GLU A 109 -2.29 12.56 5.26
N ASN A 110 -2.43 12.00 6.46
CA ASN A 110 -1.44 12.09 7.52
C ASN A 110 -0.25 11.14 7.32
N ILE A 111 -0.35 10.17 6.41
CA ILE A 111 0.71 9.20 6.12
C ILE A 111 1.75 9.81 5.17
N LEU A 112 1.29 10.51 4.15
CA LEU A 112 2.09 11.27 3.20
C LEU A 112 1.59 12.73 3.16
N PRO A 113 1.92 13.54 4.20
CA PRO A 113 1.48 14.92 4.26
C PRO A 113 1.92 15.70 3.02
N GLN A 114 1.02 16.52 2.49
CA GLN A 114 1.23 17.34 1.27
C GLN A 114 1.35 16.54 -0.03
N PHE A 115 1.21 15.22 -0.01
CA PHE A 115 1.11 14.45 -1.24
C PHE A 115 -0.30 14.55 -1.81
N ILE A 116 -0.37 15.03 -3.06
CA ILE A 116 -1.58 15.10 -3.87
C ILE A 116 -1.22 14.50 -5.23
N TRP A 117 -1.86 13.40 -5.61
CA TRP A 117 -1.76 12.76 -6.93
C TRP A 117 -3.02 13.05 -7.72
#